data_AF-A0A2R7P903-F1
#
_entry.id   AF-A0A2R7P903-F1
#
_cell.length_a   1.000
_cell.length_b   1.000
_cell.length_c   1.000
_cell.angle_alpha   90.00
_cell.angle_beta   90.00
_cell.angle_gamma   90.00
#
_symmetry.space_group_name_H-M   'P 1'
#
loop_
_entity.id
_entity.type
_entity.pdbx_description
1 polymer ?
#
loop_
_entity_poly.entity_id
_entity_poly.type
_entity_poly.pdbx_seq_one_letter_code
_entity_poly.pdbx_strand_id
1 'polypeptide(L)'
;TDYTDRDLQFGRIAGTLQTMFPQPVVNTAVALAVLHAQTEELDQDMGRAWLVHGANAASDAIRYTAAWRTVGQRHARAQQLQRVLAMGNDLARLTRTPGLRMMLRMMRGPANAAGMGALQRFLEAGFDTFGQLARQRGGVEQFLATIEQRERALMDQLFDADRVTCETQLANTLGQAR
;
A
#
# COMPACT_ATOMS: atom_id res chain seq x y z
N THR A 1 4.58 9.05 -21.05
CA THR A 1 4.15 10.03 -20.04
C THR A 1 5.35 10.32 -19.19
N ASP A 2 5.75 11.57 -19.10
CA ASP A 2 6.97 11.99 -18.41
C ASP A 2 6.70 12.03 -16.89
N TYR A 3 7.32 11.11 -16.14
CA TYR A 3 7.19 11.01 -14.67
C TYR A 3 8.20 11.91 -13.94
N THR A 4 9.10 12.58 -14.67
CA THR A 4 10.20 13.38 -14.13
C THR A 4 9.68 14.58 -13.32
N ASP A 5 8.60 15.22 -13.78
CA ASP A 5 7.98 16.35 -13.08
C ASP A 5 7.32 15.95 -11.76
N ARG A 6 6.75 14.73 -11.70
CA ARG A 6 6.16 14.19 -10.46
C ARG A 6 7.25 13.93 -9.43
N ASP A 7 8.36 13.32 -9.85
CA ASP A 7 9.44 12.93 -8.94
C ASP A 7 10.26 14.15 -8.45
N LEU A 8 10.46 15.16 -9.31
CA LEU A 8 11.07 16.44 -8.92
C LEU A 8 10.22 17.26 -7.93
N GLN A 9 8.89 17.11 -7.97
CA GLN A 9 7.98 17.75 -7.01
C GLN A 9 8.07 17.09 -5.63
N PHE A 10 8.21 15.76 -5.55
CA PHE A 10 8.41 15.04 -4.28
C PHE A 10 9.71 15.44 -3.58
N GLY A 11 10.80 15.63 -4.34
CA GLY A 11 12.10 16.04 -3.78
C GLY A 11 12.08 17.39 -3.05
N ARG A 12 11.31 18.37 -3.55
CA ARG A 12 11.20 19.72 -2.93
C ARG A 12 10.34 19.74 -1.65
N ILE A 13 9.41 18.81 -1.49
CA ILE A 13 8.50 18.73 -0.33
C ILE A 13 9.18 17.98 0.83
N ALA A 14 10.10 17.05 0.54
CA ALA A 14 10.80 16.26 1.55
C ALA A 14 11.59 17.10 2.58
N GLY A 15 12.21 18.20 2.13
CA GLY A 15 12.97 19.10 3.00
C GLY A 15 12.08 19.88 3.98
N THR A 16 10.94 20.40 3.52
CA THR A 16 9.97 21.13 4.36
C THR A 16 9.24 20.20 5.33
N LEU A 17 8.98 18.95 4.93
CA LEU A 17 8.40 17.91 5.78
C LEU A 17 9.28 17.60 7.01
N GLN A 18 10.61 17.53 6.85
CA GLN A 18 11.53 17.24 7.95
C GLN A 18 11.58 18.34 9.02
N THR A 19 11.41 19.61 8.63
CA THR A 19 11.46 20.74 9.58
C THR A 19 10.16 21.02 10.31
N MET A 20 9.00 20.60 9.77
CA MET A 20 7.69 20.95 10.32
C MET A 20 6.98 19.81 11.06
N PHE A 21 7.36 18.55 10.81
CA PHE A 21 6.68 17.40 11.40
C PHE A 21 7.52 16.71 12.47
N PRO A 22 6.86 16.13 13.51
CA PRO A 22 7.54 15.30 14.49
C PRO A 22 8.27 14.12 13.82
N GLN A 23 9.44 13.75 14.34
CA GLN A 23 10.24 12.63 13.81
C GLN A 23 9.44 11.34 13.53
N PRO A 24 8.48 10.91 14.38
CA PRO A 24 7.66 9.75 14.09
C PRO A 24 6.88 9.84 12.77
N VAL A 25 6.39 11.03 12.40
CA VAL A 25 5.67 11.26 11.14
C VAL A 25 6.62 11.16 9.96
N VAL A 26 7.82 11.73 10.08
CA VAL A 26 8.88 11.62 9.07
C VAL A 26 9.27 10.15 8.85
N ASN A 27 9.42 9.38 9.93
CA ASN A 27 9.73 7.95 9.84
C ASN A 27 8.64 7.17 9.10
N THR A 28 7.36 7.44 9.37
CA THR A 28 6.25 6.82 8.64
C THR A 28 6.23 7.22 7.16
N ALA A 29 6.55 8.47 6.83
CA ALA A 29 6.67 8.91 5.44
C ALA A 29 7.80 8.18 4.70
N VAL A 30 8.95 7.99 5.35
CA VAL A 30 10.07 7.20 4.81
C VAL A 30 9.65 5.74 4.63
N ALA A 31 9.01 5.14 5.63
CA ALA A 31 8.52 3.76 5.53
C ALA A 31 7.53 3.58 4.37
N LEU A 32 6.67 4.58 4.12
CA LEU A 32 5.77 4.61 2.98
C LEU A 32 6.51 4.69 1.65
N ALA A 33 7.52 5.56 1.54
CA ALA A 33 8.34 5.66 0.33
C ALA A 33 9.05 4.33 0.02
N VAL A 34 9.61 3.67 1.05
CA VAL A 34 10.27 2.36 0.88
C VAL A 34 9.28 1.27 0.48
N LEU A 35 8.10 1.21 1.11
CA LEU A 35 7.04 0.28 0.71
C LEU A 35 6.60 0.54 -0.74
N HIS A 36 6.42 1.81 -1.12
CA HIS A 36 6.00 2.19 -2.46
C HIS A 36 7.02 1.76 -3.52
N ALA A 37 8.31 2.03 -3.30
CA ALA A 37 9.37 1.61 -4.22
C ALA A 37 9.40 0.09 -4.40
N GLN A 38 9.27 -0.67 -3.31
CA GLN A 38 9.20 -2.13 -3.38
C GLN A 38 7.95 -2.63 -4.13
N THR A 39 6.80 -1.99 -3.92
CA THR A 39 5.56 -2.33 -4.66
C THR A 39 5.73 -2.08 -6.15
N GLU A 40 6.29 -0.94 -6.54
CA GLU A 40 6.50 -0.58 -7.94
C GLU A 40 7.43 -1.58 -8.65
N GLU A 41 8.51 -2.00 -7.99
CA GLU A 41 9.44 -3.02 -8.54
C GLU A 41 8.71 -4.35 -8.80
N LEU A 42 7.93 -4.82 -7.83
CA LEU A 42 7.15 -6.06 -7.97
C LEU A 42 6.08 -5.94 -9.05
N ASP A 43 5.41 -4.80 -9.15
CA ASP A 43 4.37 -4.55 -10.16
C ASP A 43 4.97 -4.44 -11.57
N GLN A 44 6.15 -3.85 -11.70
CA GLN A 44 6.87 -3.78 -12.97
C GLN A 44 7.28 -5.18 -13.45
N ASP A 45 7.76 -6.04 -12.55
CA ASP A 45 8.07 -7.44 -12.85
C ASP A 45 6.83 -8.24 -13.22
N MET A 46 5.71 -8.02 -12.52
CA MET A 46 4.42 -8.61 -12.88
C MET A 46 3.97 -8.17 -14.27
N GLY A 47 4.12 -6.88 -14.61
CA GLY A 47 3.79 -6.35 -15.94
C GLY A 47 4.63 -6.98 -17.05
N ARG A 48 5.95 -7.14 -16.82
CA ARG A 48 6.84 -7.83 -17.76
C ARG A 48 6.41 -9.28 -17.97
N ALA A 49 6.17 -10.02 -16.88
CA ALA A 49 5.75 -11.41 -16.96
C ALA A 49 4.34 -11.56 -17.59
N TRP A 50 3.43 -10.63 -17.31
CA TRP A 50 2.10 -10.59 -17.90
C TRP A 50 2.17 -10.52 -19.44
N LEU A 51 3.05 -9.69 -20.01
CA LEU A 51 3.22 -9.58 -21.45
C LEU A 51 3.70 -10.89 -22.09
N VAL A 52 4.60 -11.62 -21.43
CA VAL A 52 5.09 -12.92 -21.89
C VAL A 52 3.98 -13.98 -21.95
N HIS A 53 3.09 -14.00 -20.96
CA HIS A 53 2.01 -15.01 -20.87
C HIS A 53 0.73 -14.65 -21.63
N GLY A 54 0.71 -13.54 -22.38
CA GLY A 54 -0.53 -12.95 -22.89
C GLY A 54 -1.17 -13.55 -24.13
N ALA A 55 -0.38 -14.20 -24.99
CA ALA A 55 -0.89 -14.62 -26.30
C ALA A 55 -1.81 -15.86 -26.22
N ASN A 56 -1.65 -16.72 -25.21
CA ASN A 56 -2.26 -18.06 -25.18
C ASN A 56 -2.99 -18.41 -23.86
N ALA A 57 -3.20 -17.44 -22.96
CA ALA A 57 -3.88 -17.71 -21.70
C ALA A 57 -5.40 -17.80 -21.91
N ALA A 58 -6.02 -18.87 -21.42
CA ALA A 58 -7.47 -19.06 -21.54
C ALA A 58 -8.30 -18.15 -20.61
N SER A 59 -7.67 -17.48 -19.64
CA SER A 59 -8.30 -16.47 -18.77
C SER A 59 -7.26 -15.53 -18.15
N ASP A 60 -7.72 -14.37 -17.65
CA ASP A 60 -6.87 -13.44 -16.92
C ASP A 60 -6.34 -14.04 -15.61
N ALA A 61 -7.14 -14.90 -14.94
CA ALA A 61 -6.71 -15.59 -13.73
C ALA A 61 -5.56 -16.59 -14.00
N ILE A 62 -5.62 -17.31 -15.13
CA ILE A 62 -4.53 -18.14 -15.64
C ILE A 62 -3.28 -17.31 -15.84
N ARG A 63 -3.42 -16.23 -16.60
CA ARG A 63 -2.32 -15.36 -16.99
C ARG A 63 -1.65 -14.74 -15.77
N TYR A 64 -2.45 -14.27 -14.83
CA TYR A 64 -1.98 -13.67 -13.59
C TYR A 64 -1.22 -14.68 -12.73
N THR A 65 -1.77 -15.89 -12.55
CA THR A 65 -1.11 -16.96 -11.78
C THR A 65 0.22 -17.36 -12.42
N ALA A 66 0.26 -17.50 -13.75
CA ALA A 66 1.49 -17.79 -14.48
C ALA A 66 2.53 -16.68 -14.34
N ALA A 67 2.11 -15.42 -14.49
CA ALA A 67 2.98 -14.25 -14.29
C ALA A 67 3.53 -14.20 -12.86
N TRP A 68 2.67 -14.40 -11.86
CA TRP A 68 3.05 -14.43 -10.45
C TRP A 68 4.12 -15.47 -10.14
N ARG A 69 3.94 -16.69 -10.64
CA ARG A 69 4.92 -17.78 -10.47
C ARG A 69 6.22 -17.53 -11.22
N THR A 70 6.14 -16.90 -12.39
CA THR A 70 7.32 -16.52 -13.17
C THR A 70 8.16 -15.47 -12.45
N VAL A 71 7.51 -14.49 -11.81
CA VAL A 71 8.20 -13.49 -11.00
C VAL A 71 8.85 -14.12 -9.76
N GLY A 72 8.18 -15.05 -9.07
CA GLY A 72 8.84 -15.91 -8.08
C GLY A 72 9.35 -15.22 -6.80
N GLN A 73 8.95 -13.98 -6.53
CA GLN A 73 9.51 -13.13 -5.45
C GLN A 73 8.87 -13.36 -4.07
N ARG A 74 8.78 -14.61 -3.60
CA ARG A 74 8.09 -14.95 -2.33
C ARG A 74 8.65 -14.18 -1.12
N HIS A 75 9.98 -14.07 -1.01
CA HIS A 75 10.61 -13.34 0.10
C HIS A 75 10.28 -11.84 0.07
N ALA A 76 10.38 -11.20 -1.10
CA ALA A 76 10.06 -9.79 -1.23
C ALA A 76 8.59 -9.52 -0.90
N ARG A 77 7.66 -10.37 -1.34
CA ARG A 77 6.24 -10.21 -1.01
C ARG A 77 5.96 -10.39 0.49
N ALA A 78 6.61 -11.35 1.14
CA ALA A 78 6.54 -11.48 2.60
C ALA A 78 7.06 -10.21 3.31
N GLN A 79 8.18 -9.65 2.84
CA GLN A 79 8.72 -8.40 3.37
C GLN A 79 7.78 -7.21 3.13
N GLN A 80 7.17 -7.11 1.95
CA GLN A 80 6.18 -6.09 1.61
C GLN A 80 5.00 -6.15 2.59
N LEU A 81 4.46 -7.34 2.86
CA LEU A 81 3.39 -7.53 3.85
C LEU A 81 3.83 -7.09 5.25
N GLN A 82 5.03 -7.49 5.70
CA GLN A 82 5.53 -7.06 7.02
C GLN A 82 5.67 -5.54 7.13
N ARG A 83 6.09 -4.85 6.05
CA ARG A 83 6.14 -3.38 6.00
C ARG A 83 4.75 -2.75 6.10
N VAL A 84 3.74 -3.32 5.41
CA VAL A 84 2.34 -2.87 5.52
C VAL A 84 1.85 -2.97 6.96
N LEU A 85 2.09 -4.11 7.62
CA LEU A 85 1.67 -4.34 9.01
C LEU A 85 2.38 -3.40 9.99
N ALA A 86 3.69 -3.20 9.82
CA ALA A 86 4.47 -2.27 10.64
C ALA A 86 3.94 -0.84 10.50
N MET A 87 3.67 -0.41 9.27
CA MET A 87 3.13 0.92 8.98
C MET A 87 1.72 1.12 9.54
N GLY A 88 0.87 0.10 9.49
CA GLY A 88 -0.46 0.15 10.11
C GLY A 88 -0.38 0.37 11.63
N ASN A 89 0.58 -0.29 12.29
CA ASN A 89 0.86 -0.09 13.71
C ASN A 89 1.42 1.30 14.02
N ASP A 90 2.32 1.83 13.17
CA ASP A 90 2.82 3.20 13.28
C ASP A 90 1.68 4.22 13.15
N LEU A 91 0.81 4.05 12.17
CA LEU A 91 -0.33 4.93 11.93
C LEU A 91 -1.31 4.91 13.11
N ALA A 92 -1.56 3.75 13.71
CA ALA A 92 -2.37 3.64 14.92
C ALA A 92 -1.77 4.42 16.12
N ARG A 93 -0.43 4.43 16.27
CA ARG A 93 0.23 5.23 17.29
C ARG A 93 0.15 6.72 16.99
N LEU A 94 0.40 7.11 15.74
CA LEU A 94 0.33 8.50 15.29
C LEU A 94 -1.06 9.08 15.48
N THR A 95 -2.12 8.35 15.13
CA THR A 95 -3.51 8.82 15.28
C THR A 95 -3.93 9.07 16.73
N ARG A 96 -3.24 8.45 17.69
CA ARG A 96 -3.42 8.69 19.14
C ARG A 96 -2.51 9.77 19.70
N THR A 97 -1.58 10.31 18.91
CA THR A 97 -0.63 11.34 19.37
C THR A 97 -1.34 12.68 19.56
N PRO A 98 -1.32 13.28 20.77
CA PRO A 98 -1.95 14.58 21.02
C PRO A 98 -1.43 15.67 20.08
N GLY A 99 -2.33 16.53 19.60
CA GLY A 99 -1.98 17.66 18.75
C GLY A 99 -1.70 17.30 17.28
N LEU A 100 -1.39 16.05 16.94
CA LEU A 100 -1.02 15.68 15.57
C LEU A 100 -2.16 15.90 14.56
N ARG A 101 -3.41 15.62 14.98
CA ARG A 101 -4.61 15.94 14.17
C ARG A 101 -4.72 17.44 13.86
N MET A 102 -4.38 18.28 14.84
CA MET A 102 -4.44 19.73 14.67
C MET A 102 -3.35 20.21 13.70
N MET A 103 -2.13 19.70 13.85
CA MET A 103 -1.02 19.99 12.93
C MET A 103 -1.39 19.59 11.49
N LEU A 104 -1.99 18.40 11.31
CA LEU A 104 -2.46 17.97 10.00
C LEU A 104 -3.47 18.97 9.43
N ARG A 105 -4.47 19.41 10.20
CA ARG A 105 -5.47 20.38 9.72
C ARG A 105 -4.89 21.76 9.41
N MET A 106 -3.84 22.19 10.11
CA MET A 106 -3.15 23.46 9.82
C MET A 106 -2.50 23.45 8.43
N MET A 107 -2.13 22.28 7.91
CA MET A 107 -1.53 22.14 6.58
C MET A 107 -2.52 22.32 5.41
N ARG A 108 -3.83 22.44 5.67
CA ARG A 108 -4.84 22.69 4.62
C ARG A 108 -4.55 23.93 3.78
N GLY A 109 -4.23 25.05 4.42
CA GLY A 109 -3.95 26.31 3.73
C GLY A 109 -2.74 26.18 2.80
N PRO A 110 -1.56 25.82 3.33
CA PRO A 110 -0.35 25.58 2.53
C PRO A 110 -0.54 24.54 1.43
N ALA A 111 -1.21 23.41 1.72
CA ALA A 111 -1.43 22.37 0.73
C ALA A 111 -2.32 22.83 -0.43
N ASN A 112 -3.40 23.59 -0.15
CA ASN A 112 -4.24 24.15 -1.21
C ASN A 112 -3.47 25.17 -2.06
N ALA A 113 -2.70 26.06 -1.42
CA ALA A 113 -1.88 27.05 -2.12
C ALA A 113 -0.83 26.40 -3.03
N ALA A 114 -0.33 25.21 -2.66
CA ALA A 114 0.61 24.42 -3.45
C ALA A 114 -0.05 23.43 -4.44
N GLY A 115 -1.38 23.47 -4.63
CA GLY A 115 -2.09 22.55 -5.52
C GLY A 115 -2.25 21.11 -4.99
N MET A 116 -1.85 20.85 -3.75
CA MET A 116 -1.90 19.55 -3.08
C MET A 116 -3.15 19.34 -2.21
N GLY A 117 -4.20 20.13 -2.42
CA GLY A 117 -5.43 20.07 -1.62
C GLY A 117 -6.09 18.68 -1.62
N ALA A 118 -6.03 17.95 -2.73
CA ALA A 118 -6.56 16.58 -2.83
C ALA A 118 -5.77 15.60 -1.95
N LEU A 119 -4.43 15.65 -2.00
CA LEU A 119 -3.55 14.84 -1.16
C LEU A 119 -3.79 15.11 0.33
N GLN A 120 -3.91 16.38 0.70
CA GLN A 120 -4.21 16.77 2.08
C GLN A 120 -5.55 16.19 2.57
N ARG A 121 -6.62 16.28 1.77
CA ARG A 121 -7.92 15.68 2.12
C ARG A 121 -7.84 14.17 2.28
N PHE A 122 -7.07 13.50 1.42
CA PHE A 122 -6.83 12.08 1.52
C PHE A 122 -6.12 11.71 2.83
N LEU A 123 -5.04 12.43 3.19
CA LEU A 123 -4.32 12.22 4.44
C LEU A 123 -5.21 12.43 5.67
N GLU A 124 -6.04 13.47 5.68
CA GLU A 124 -6.98 13.73 6.77
C GLU A 124 -8.05 12.65 6.91
N ALA A 125 -8.64 12.22 5.79
CA ALA A 125 -9.61 11.14 5.78
C ALA A 125 -9.00 9.84 6.31
N GLY A 126 -7.79 9.48 5.84
CA GLY A 126 -7.06 8.32 6.34
C GLY A 126 -6.74 8.40 7.83
N PHE A 127 -6.26 9.57 8.29
CA PHE A 127 -5.95 9.81 9.70
C PHE A 127 -7.20 9.69 10.60
N ASP A 128 -8.32 10.29 10.19
CA ASP A 128 -9.56 10.25 10.97
C ASP A 128 -10.16 8.83 10.98
N THR A 129 -10.13 8.10 9.86
CA THR A 129 -10.61 6.71 9.77
C THR A 129 -9.77 5.78 10.66
N PHE A 130 -8.43 5.82 10.54
CA PHE A 130 -7.57 5.01 11.40
C PHE A 130 -7.67 5.44 12.86
N GLY A 131 -7.85 6.72 13.16
CA GLY A 131 -8.07 7.21 14.51
C GLY A 131 -9.38 6.69 15.12
N GLN A 132 -10.44 6.52 14.33
CA GLN A 132 -11.68 5.88 14.77
C GLN A 132 -11.46 4.40 15.05
N LEU A 133 -10.80 3.68 14.14
CA LEU A 133 -10.46 2.27 14.32
C LEU A 133 -9.59 2.06 15.57
N ALA A 134 -8.61 2.93 15.79
CA ALA A 134 -7.71 2.88 16.94
C ALA A 134 -8.40 3.23 18.27
N ARG A 135 -9.62 3.78 18.30
CA ARG A 135 -10.39 3.95 19.55
C ARG A 135 -11.14 2.68 19.95
N GLN A 136 -11.41 1.79 19.00
CA GLN A 136 -12.03 0.52 19.28
C GLN A 136 -11.00 -0.40 19.91
N ARG A 137 -11.36 -1.04 21.03
CA ARG A 137 -10.46 -1.98 21.72
C ARG A 137 -10.15 -3.16 20.80
N GLY A 138 -8.89 -3.32 20.42
CA GLY A 138 -8.45 -4.39 19.51
C GLY A 138 -8.77 -4.14 18.03
N GLY A 139 -9.30 -2.97 17.65
CA GLY A 139 -9.78 -2.72 16.28
C GLY A 139 -8.66 -2.72 15.24
N VAL A 140 -7.53 -2.09 15.56
CA VAL A 140 -6.35 -2.08 14.68
C VAL A 140 -5.73 -3.46 14.60
N GLU A 141 -5.60 -4.15 15.73
CA GLU A 141 -5.05 -5.49 15.81
C GLU A 141 -5.86 -6.48 14.97
N GLN A 142 -7.19 -6.44 15.07
CA GLN A 142 -8.08 -7.28 14.28
C GLN A 142 -8.00 -6.95 12.78
N PHE A 143 -7.94 -5.66 12.44
CA PHE A 143 -7.80 -5.22 11.05
C PHE A 143 -6.49 -5.70 10.42
N LEU A 144 -5.37 -5.50 11.12
CA LEU A 144 -4.05 -5.91 10.64
C LEU A 144 -3.92 -7.44 10.58
N ALA A 145 -4.48 -8.18 11.56
CA ALA A 145 -4.52 -9.64 11.52
C ALA A 145 -5.35 -10.15 10.32
N THR A 146 -6.45 -9.45 9.99
CA THR A 146 -7.27 -9.79 8.81
C THR A 146 -6.50 -9.59 7.52
N ILE A 147 -5.75 -8.49 7.39
CA ILE A 147 -4.86 -8.24 6.25
C ILE A 147 -3.81 -9.35 6.18
N GLU A 148 -3.08 -9.60 7.27
CA GLU A 148 -2.02 -10.61 7.29
C GLU A 148 -2.53 -11.99 6.88
N GLN A 149 -3.66 -12.43 7.44
CA GLN A 149 -4.24 -13.73 7.13
C GLN A 149 -4.63 -13.83 5.65
N ARG A 150 -5.33 -12.83 5.11
CA ARG A 150 -5.80 -12.84 3.72
C ARG A 150 -4.65 -12.79 2.72
N GLU A 151 -3.70 -11.89 2.95
CA GLU A 151 -2.54 -11.73 2.06
C GLU A 151 -1.65 -12.98 2.08
N ARG A 152 -1.38 -13.57 3.26
CA ARG A 152 -0.64 -14.83 3.35
C ARG A 152 -1.35 -15.96 2.61
N ALA A 153 -2.64 -16.14 2.86
CA ALA A 153 -3.42 -17.18 2.20
C ALA A 153 -3.41 -17.02 0.67
N LEU A 154 -3.57 -15.79 0.18
CA LEU A 154 -3.51 -15.50 -1.26
C LEU A 154 -2.12 -15.78 -1.84
N MET A 155 -1.05 -15.34 -1.16
CA MET A 155 0.32 -15.62 -1.59
C MET A 155 0.62 -17.11 -1.66
N ASP A 156 0.32 -17.86 -0.59
CA ASP A 156 0.54 -19.31 -0.53
C ASP A 156 -0.24 -20.01 -1.64
N GLN A 157 -1.49 -19.60 -1.86
CA GLN A 157 -2.30 -20.15 -2.93
C GLN A 157 -1.70 -19.87 -4.32
N LEU A 158 -1.32 -18.63 -4.61
CA LEU A 158 -0.77 -18.26 -5.93
C LEU A 158 0.55 -18.96 -6.23
N PHE A 159 1.36 -19.24 -5.21
CA PHE A 159 2.61 -19.98 -5.37
C PHE A 159 2.44 -21.50 -5.42
N ASP A 160 1.62 -22.07 -4.52
CA ASP A 160 1.71 -23.50 -4.21
C ASP A 160 0.48 -24.32 -4.63
N ALA A 161 -0.70 -23.71 -4.76
CA ALA A 161 -1.92 -24.45 -5.09
C ALA A 161 -1.91 -24.97 -6.53
N ASP A 162 -2.73 -25.97 -6.84
CA ASP A 162 -2.90 -26.36 -8.24
C ASP A 162 -3.58 -25.22 -9.04
N ARG A 163 -3.37 -25.27 -10.35
CA ARG A 163 -3.78 -24.21 -11.26
C ARG A 163 -5.31 -23.97 -11.25
N VAL A 164 -6.14 -25.01 -11.17
CA VAL A 164 -7.61 -24.89 -11.19
C VAL A 164 -8.11 -24.23 -9.90
N THR A 165 -7.48 -24.56 -8.76
CA THR A 165 -7.77 -23.93 -7.47
C THR A 165 -7.40 -22.44 -7.47
N CYS A 166 -6.22 -22.07 -8.00
CA CYS A 166 -5.83 -20.65 -8.16
C CYS A 166 -6.83 -19.87 -9.01
N GLU A 167 -7.19 -20.41 -10.17
CA GLU A 167 -8.09 -19.75 -11.12
C GLU A 167 -9.46 -19.47 -10.51
N THR A 168 -10.05 -20.48 -9.87
CA THR A 168 -11.39 -20.39 -9.28
C THR A 168 -11.45 -19.31 -8.20
N GLN A 169 -10.47 -19.26 -7.31
CA GLN A 169 -10.46 -18.27 -6.22
C GLN A 169 -10.10 -16.86 -6.69
N LEU A 170 -9.18 -16.72 -7.66
CA LEU A 170 -8.91 -15.42 -8.27
C LEU A 170 -10.17 -14.89 -8.97
N ALA A 171 -10.88 -15.73 -9.72
CA ALA A 171 -12.13 -15.35 -10.36
C ALA A 171 -13.20 -14.94 -9.33
N ASN A 172 -13.32 -15.67 -8.21
CA ASN A 172 -14.23 -15.29 -7.12
C ASN A 172 -13.85 -13.95 -6.48
N THR A 173 -12.56 -13.73 -6.22
CA THR A 173 -12.05 -12.50 -5.61
C THR A 173 -12.29 -11.30 -6.52
N LEU A 174 -12.01 -11.43 -7.82
CA LEU A 174 -12.24 -10.38 -8.81
C LEU A 174 -13.73 -10.15 -9.10
N GLY A 175 -14.56 -11.20 -9.00
CA GLY A 175 -16.00 -11.13 -9.15
C GLY A 175 -16.71 -10.42 -7.99
N GLN A 176 -16.13 -10.44 -6.78
CA GLN A 176 -16.62 -9.70 -5.61
C GLN A 176 -16.27 -8.20 -5.63
N ALA A 177 -15.34 -7.78 -6.47
CA ALA A 177 -14.88 -6.39 -6.57
C ALA A 177 -15.68 -5.54 -7.59
N ARG A 178 -16.79 -6.08 -8.14
CA ARG A 178 -17.68 -5.41 -9.10
C ARG A 178 -18.94 -4.86 -8.46
#